data_AF-A0A6J4PG39-F1
#
_entry.id   AF-A0A6J4PG39-F1
#
_cell.length_a   1.000
_cell.length_b   1.000
_cell.length_c   1.000
_cell.angle_alpha   90.00
_cell.angle_beta   90.00
_cell.angle_gamma   90.00
#
_symmetry.space_group_name_H-M   'P 1'
#
loop_
_entity.id
_entity.type
_entity.pdbx_description
1 polymer ?
#
loop_
_entity_poly.entity_id
_entity_poly.type
_entity_poly.pdbx_seq_one_letter_code
_entity_poly.pdbx_strand_id
1 'polypeptide(L)' 'NIVERMRGGENVVVHCRGGLGRTGTVAACVLVAIGEHSADEAIDAVRAARRGTVQTEGQEDFVRRFEATLREREDENT' A
#
# COMPACT_ATOMS: atom_id res chain seq x y z
N ASN A 1 -10.88 -2.00 -9.23
CA ASN A 1 -9.90 -1.85 -8.12
C ASN A 1 -8.47 -1.88 -8.70
N ILE A 2 -7.45 -1.23 -8.09
CA ILE A 2 -6.04 -1.32 -8.53
C ILE A 2 -5.56 -2.78 -8.55
N VAL A 3 -5.87 -3.53 -7.50
CA VAL A 3 -5.45 -4.95 -7.36
C VAL A 3 -6.07 -5.81 -8.46
N GLU A 4 -7.35 -5.58 -8.80
CA GLU A 4 -8.03 -6.31 -9.89
C GLU A 4 -7.36 -6.07 -11.24
N ARG A 5 -6.97 -4.82 -11.55
CA ARG A 5 -6.27 -4.48 -12.80
C ARG A 5 -4.91 -5.19 -12.88
N MET A 6 -4.15 -5.20 -11.79
CA MET A 6 -2.87 -5.90 -11.72
C MET A 6 -3.04 -7.41 -11.88
N ARG A 7 -4.03 -8.02 -11.22
CA ARG A 7 -4.38 -9.44 -11.39
C ARG A 7 -4.85 -9.77 -12.80
N GLY A 8 -5.44 -8.80 -13.51
CA GLY A 8 -5.80 -8.89 -14.93
C GLY A 8 -4.63 -8.73 -15.90
N GLY A 9 -3.39 -8.53 -15.41
CA GLY A 9 -2.20 -8.36 -16.24
C GLY A 9 -1.94 -6.93 -16.72
N GLU A 10 -2.70 -5.94 -16.25
CA GLU A 10 -2.45 -4.53 -16.58
C GLU A 10 -1.26 -3.96 -15.77
N ASN A 11 -0.46 -3.11 -16.42
CA ASN A 11 0.54 -2.30 -15.73
C ASN A 11 -0.10 -1.02 -15.19
N VAL A 12 -0.03 -0.82 -13.87
CA VAL A 12 -0.58 0.38 -13.20
C VAL A 12 0.56 1.28 -12.74
N VAL A 13 0.51 2.56 -13.13
CA VAL A 13 1.47 3.58 -12.70
C VAL A 13 0.83 4.49 -11.66
N VAL A 14 1.47 4.60 -10.49
CA VAL A 14 1.09 5.55 -9.44
C VAL A 14 2.16 6.62 -9.34
N HIS A 15 1.78 7.89 -9.39
CA HIS A 15 2.70 9.00 -9.20
C HIS A 15 2.10 10.11 -8.34
N CYS A 16 2.97 10.93 -7.77
CA CYS A 16 2.60 12.21 -7.18
C CYS A 16 3.51 13.29 -7.79
N ARG A 17 3.91 14.31 -7.02
CA ARG A 17 4.87 15.31 -7.51
C ARG A 17 6.32 14.80 -7.48
N GLY A 18 6.75 14.24 -6.34
CA GLY A 18 8.12 13.74 -6.15
C GLY A 18 8.26 12.22 -6.22
N GLY A 19 7.15 11.48 -6.24
CA GLY A 19 7.17 10.02 -6.26
C GLY A 19 7.65 9.36 -4.97
N LEU A 20 7.66 10.07 -3.84
CA LEU A 20 8.22 9.57 -2.57
C LEU A 20 7.15 9.36 -1.49
N GLY A 21 6.46 10.41 -1.04
CA GLY A 21 5.45 10.32 0.02
C GLY A 21 4.20 9.56 -0.40
N ARG A 22 3.21 10.27 -0.97
CA ARG A 22 1.91 9.69 -1.38
C ARG A 22 2.04 8.49 -2.33
N THR A 23 3.04 8.51 -3.21
CA THR A 23 3.29 7.38 -4.12
C THR A 23 3.70 6.13 -3.34
N GLY A 24 4.62 6.26 -2.39
CA GLY A 24 5.01 5.16 -1.52
C GLY A 24 3.87 4.67 -0.64
N THR A 25 3.09 5.59 -0.07
CA THR A 25 1.92 5.24 0.76
C THR A 25 0.91 4.41 -0.01
N VAL A 26 0.54 4.83 -1.23
CA VAL A 26 -0.41 4.07 -2.06
C VAL A 26 0.18 2.72 -2.47
N ALA A 27 1.46 2.66 -2.83
CA ALA A 27 2.11 1.39 -3.16
C ALA A 27 2.09 0.41 -1.98
N ALA A 28 2.34 0.88 -0.76
CA ALA A 28 2.28 0.05 0.45
C ALA A 28 0.84 -0.45 0.71
N CYS A 29 -0.18 0.41 0.61
CA CYS A 29 -1.57 -0.04 0.73
C CYS A 29 -1.96 -1.08 -0.34
N VAL A 30 -1.42 -0.99 -1.56
CA VAL A 30 -1.65 -1.99 -2.60
C VAL A 30 -1.04 -3.34 -2.21
N LEU A 31 0.18 -3.36 -1.67
CA LEU A 31 0.81 -4.60 -1.19
C LEU A 31 0.02 -5.25 -0.05
N VAL A 32 -0.47 -4.44 0.90
CA VAL A 32 -1.38 -4.90 1.96
C VAL A 32 -2.64 -5.51 1.34
N ALA A 33 -3.27 -4.82 0.39
CA ALA A 33 -4.52 -5.27 -0.24
C ALA A 33 -4.36 -6.51 -1.16
N ILE A 34 -3.14 -6.83 -1.58
CA ILE A 34 -2.86 -8.09 -2.28
C ILE A 34 -2.94 -9.29 -1.31
N GLY A 35 -2.76 -9.04 0.01
CA GLY A 35 -2.94 -10.02 1.08
C GLY A 35 -1.65 -10.73 1.52
N GLU A 36 -0.49 -10.28 1.03
CA GLU A 36 0.80 -10.97 1.29
C GLU A 36 1.71 -10.26 2.28
N HIS A 37 1.36 -9.04 2.71
CA HIS A 37 2.19 -8.23 3.60
C HIS A 37 1.33 -7.58 4.67
N SER A 38 1.82 -7.56 5.90
CA SER A 38 1.36 -6.59 6.91
C SER A 38 1.69 -5.16 6.50
N ALA A 39 1.10 -4.17 7.16
CA ALA A 39 1.38 -2.76 6.86
C ALA A 39 2.88 -2.42 6.95
N ASP A 40 3.57 -2.89 7.99
CA ASP A 40 4.98 -2.59 8.20
C ASP A 40 5.87 -3.32 7.18
N GLU A 41 5.56 -4.59 6.87
CA GLU A 41 6.25 -5.34 5.80
C GLU A 41 6.07 -4.67 4.43
N ALA A 42 4.88 -4.14 4.15
CA ALA A 42 4.61 -3.41 2.92
C ALA A 42 5.39 -2.09 2.84
N ILE A 43 5.50 -1.34 3.95
CA ILE A 43 6.30 -0.11 4.01
C ILE A 43 7.77 -0.44 3.74
N ASP A 44 8.31 -1.49 4.38
CA ASP A 44 9.69 -1.91 4.21
C ASP A 44 9.98 -2.37 2.78
N ALA A 45 9.08 -3.16 2.18
CA ALA A 45 9.20 -3.58 0.78
C ALA A 45 9.24 -2.38 -0.18
N VAL A 46 8.37 -1.38 0.01
CA VAL A 46 8.35 -0.18 -0.83
C VAL A 46 9.62 0.66 -0.65
N ARG A 47 10.13 0.80 0.59
CA ARG A 47 11.40 1.47 0.89
C ARG A 47 12.61 0.75 0.32
N ALA A 48 12.60 -0.58 0.32
CA ALA A 48 13.64 -1.40 -0.29
C ALA A 48 13.65 -1.22 -1.81
N ALA A 49 12.48 -1.17 -2.45
CA ALA A 49 12.35 -0.95 -3.89
C ALA A 49 12.77 0.48 -4.30
N ARG A 50 12.46 1.48 -3.47
CA ARG A 50 12.87 2.87 -3.70
C ARG A 50 13.09 3.60 -2.38
N ARG A 51 14.37 3.79 -2.02
CA ARG A 51 14.75 4.50 -0.79
C ARG A 51 14.09 5.88 -0.69
N GLY A 52 13.57 6.20 0.50
CA GLY A 52 13.00 7.51 0.82
C GLY A 52 11.50 7.64 0.54
N THR A 53 10.82 6.56 0.15
CA THR A 53 9.36 6.49 0.09
C THR A 53 8.72 6.34 1.46
N VAL A 54 7.45 6.75 1.59
CA VAL A 54 6.72 6.78 2.88
C VAL A 54 7.48 7.67 3.88
N GLN A 55 7.32 8.98 3.71
CA GLN A 55 8.25 10.00 4.22
C GLN A 55 7.96 10.49 5.64
N THR A 56 6.79 10.17 6.18
CA THR A 56 6.30 10.73 7.45
C THR A 56 5.59 9.65 8.25
N GLU A 57 5.65 9.71 9.58
CA GLU A 57 4.91 8.81 10.47
C GLU A 57 3.41 8.76 10.13
N GLY A 58 2.78 9.92 9.88
CA GLY A 58 1.37 9.95 9.48
C GLY A 58 1.04 9.22 8.16
N GLN A 59 2.02 8.97 7.30
CA GLN A 59 1.85 8.10 6.13
C GLN A 59 1.99 6.62 6.49
N GLU A 60 2.86 6.28 7.42
CA GLU A 60 2.97 4.92 7.95
C GLU A 60 1.69 4.53 8.69
N ASP A 61 1.22 5.40 9.58
CA ASP A 61 -0.01 5.21 10.35
C ASP A 61 -1.23 5.08 9.44
N PHE A 62 -1.23 5.79 8.31
CA PHE A 62 -2.27 5.61 7.30
C PHE A 62 -2.27 4.19 6.73
N VAL A 63 -1.10 3.60 6.43
CA VAL A 63 -1.02 2.22 5.92
C VAL A 63 -1.46 1.22 6.99
N ARG A 64 -1.05 1.40 8.25
CA ARG A 64 -1.49 0.56 9.38
C ARG A 64 -3.00 0.62 9.59
N ARG A 65 -3.58 1.82 9.54
CA ARG A 65 -5.03 2.00 9.63
C ARG A 65 -5.75 1.38 8.42
N PHE A 66 -5.18 1.52 7.23
CA PHE A 66 -5.73 0.90 6.03
C PHE A 66 -5.81 -0.62 6.16
N GLU A 67 -4.75 -1.27 6.68
CA GLU A 67 -4.75 -2.70 6.99
C GLU A 67 -5.87 -3.08 7.96
N ALA A 68 -5.98 -2.37 9.09
CA ALA A 68 -7.03 -2.63 10.09
C ALA A 68 -8.44 -2.54 9.48
N THR A 69 -8.73 -1.45 8.76
CA THR A 69 -10.03 -1.28 8.08
C THR A 69 -10.28 -2.31 6.99
N LEU A 70 -9.24 -2.81 6.31
CA LEU A 70 -9.41 -3.87 5.32
C LEU A 70 -9.84 -5.19 5.98
N ARG A 71 -9.16 -5.58 7.07
CA ARG A 71 -9.46 -6.81 7.82
C ARG A 71 -10.86 -6.78 8.44
N GLU A 72 -11.26 -5.64 9.02
CA GLU A 72 -12.63 -5.45 9.54
C GLU A 72 -13.70 -5.72 8.47
N ARG A 73 -13.45 -5.28 7.22
CA ARG A 73 -14.38 -5.47 6.10
C ARG A 73 -14.39 -6.89 5.53
N GLU A 74 -13.32 -7.64 5.71
CA GLU A 74 -13.26 -9.06 5.36
C GLU A 74 -14.03 -9.90 6.38
N ASP A 75 -13.90 -9.58 7.66
CA ASP A 75 -14.64 -10.20 8.75
C ASP A 75 -16.15 -9.93 8.65
N GLU A 76 -16.57 -8.72 8.27
CA GLU A 76 -17.98 -8.37 8.03
C GLU A 76 -18.63 -9.10 6.84
N ASN A 77 -17.82 -9.63 5.90
CA ASN A 77 -18.29 -10.32 4.70
C ASN A 77 -18.20 -11.86 4.79
N THR A 78 -17.80 -12.39 5.95
CA THR A 78 -17.72 -13.84 6.24
C THR A 78 -18.94 -14.31 7.02
#